data_AF-A0A970VZ59-F1
#
_entry.id   AF-A0A970VZ59-F1
#
_cell.length_a   1.000
_cell.length_b   1.000
_cell.length_c   1.000
_cell.angle_alpha   90.00
_cell.angle_beta   90.00
_cell.angle_gamma   90.00
#
_symmetry.space_group_name_H-M   'P 1'
#
loop_
_entity.id
_entity.type
_entity.pdbx_description
1 polymer ?
#
loop_
_entity_poly.entity_id
_entity_poly.type
_entity_poly.pdbx_seq_one_letter_code
_entity_poly.pdbx_strand_id
1 'polypeptide(L)'
;MIQGHEQALAAYLADPERATPHLLGQLEGVQVAADDDLDALLRLLQRNKVPLLAIRPEQGRLQSELAAHPAFTLAQAAEAAQCARLREHYLAAQSLWRRAGIQDVVIKSAGTAPSFPYKTSNLDILVRPEQGDLARAILRRAGYVELRNVEENRKYLFRLFHEGAEVAGLHVHEHVGWYASFLDEEALWARCSVASDDPALTIPGDEDILLTTLAHFFYEDKDVKLSDLAAVHQCASQPGLDWEAVFAAAARRGWEDGLAAALRLCADLGERLYGATPLPAAALERAERALSPAARQRLRYAEAEPLRWPFRIPFALSKRYFCRRLWQQAEKRWPGRLADLAIHTLQGIKLRLRLHSQPHMLITFSGTDGSGKTRQAQLLQRAFAGCHIRARYVWSRGGSSRWVGWFTRLARRGGSGGEATAPPSSEQSIARRVAMFRRPMVRAAWSWLTALELAGRYGLGVRWALWRGQVVICDRYAYDLWAEWAAYFGTGREIERALAARFLRWAAPRPDRAYLLAVPPEVAHQRSPEPPVAFKALQLGAYRELAPRFGAVVLDGERPIAELSDEIVYETLTRYFDRYWTLVNALFFRNPRPLPAAYERLDAGGRAAGGEVR
;
A
#
# COMPACT_ATOMS: atom_id res chain seq x y z
N MET A 1 12.73 18.58 24.64
CA MET A 1 14.04 18.75 23.98
C MET A 1 14.73 17.41 24.14
N ILE A 2 15.12 16.75 23.04
CA ILE A 2 15.81 15.46 23.15
C ILE A 2 17.19 15.73 23.78
N GLN A 3 17.45 15.13 24.93
CA GLN A 3 18.71 15.33 25.66
C GLN A 3 19.86 14.61 24.94
N GLY A 4 21.10 15.06 25.11
CA GLY A 4 22.27 14.40 24.50
C GLY A 4 22.37 12.91 24.86
N HIS A 5 21.99 12.55 26.08
CA HIS A 5 22.02 11.17 26.59
C HIS A 5 21.03 10.23 25.87
N GLU A 6 19.86 10.70 25.44
CA GLU A 6 18.90 9.85 24.71
C GLU A 6 19.44 9.44 23.32
N GLN A 7 20.20 10.33 22.67
CA GLN A 7 20.84 10.02 21.40
C GLN A 7 21.98 9.03 21.56
N ALA A 8 22.80 9.21 22.59
CA ALA A 8 23.87 8.27 22.94
C ALA A 8 23.30 6.89 23.29
N LEU A 9 22.22 6.85 24.07
CA LEU A 9 21.55 5.60 24.44
C LEU A 9 20.95 4.91 23.22
N ALA A 10 20.26 5.65 22.35
CA ALA A 10 19.72 5.07 21.12
C ALA A 10 20.81 4.53 20.19
N ALA A 11 21.96 5.20 20.11
CA ALA A 11 23.13 4.72 19.35
C ALA A 11 23.71 3.43 19.95
N TYR A 12 23.90 3.39 21.27
CA TYR A 12 24.35 2.19 21.98
C TYR A 12 23.40 1.01 21.77
N LEU A 13 22.08 1.24 21.80
CA LEU A 13 21.09 0.20 21.57
C LEU A 13 21.03 -0.26 20.10
N ALA A 14 21.45 0.58 19.15
CA ALA A 14 21.51 0.23 17.74
C ALA A 14 22.75 -0.60 17.39
N ASP A 15 23.88 -0.34 18.06
CA ASP A 15 25.17 -0.98 17.79
C ASP A 15 25.99 -1.16 19.09
N PRO A 16 25.59 -2.09 19.98
CA PRO A 16 26.21 -2.25 21.30
C PRO A 16 27.67 -2.75 21.20
N GLU A 17 28.03 -3.42 20.11
CA GLU A 17 29.40 -3.89 19.87
C GLU A 17 30.38 -2.72 19.63
N ARG A 18 29.89 -1.53 19.25
CA ARG A 18 30.68 -0.31 19.07
C ARG A 18 30.67 0.63 20.26
N ALA A 19 30.29 0.13 21.44
CA ALA A 19 30.32 0.89 22.68
C ALA A 19 31.76 1.17 23.16
N THR A 20 32.41 2.17 22.55
CA THR A 20 33.75 2.61 22.96
C THR A 20 33.71 3.27 24.33
N PRO A 21 34.88 3.47 25.00
CA PRO A 21 34.95 4.25 26.23
C PRO A 21 34.36 5.66 26.09
N HIS A 22 34.41 6.26 24.89
CA HIS A 22 33.80 7.55 24.62
C HIS A 22 32.27 7.51 24.78
N LEU A 23 31.61 6.56 24.13
CA LEU A 23 30.16 6.41 24.21
C LEU A 23 29.72 5.94 25.60
N LEU A 24 30.43 4.98 26.18
CA LEU A 24 30.14 4.47 27.53
C LEU A 24 30.27 5.58 28.59
N GLY A 25 31.24 6.49 28.46
CA GLY A 25 31.37 7.64 29.35
C GLY A 25 30.17 8.61 29.26
N GLN A 26 29.54 8.75 28.08
CA GLN A 26 28.30 9.55 27.95
C GLN A 26 27.08 8.87 28.58
N LEU A 27 27.15 7.55 28.79
CA LEU A 27 26.12 6.71 29.40
C LEU A 27 26.38 6.43 30.89
N GLU A 28 27.51 6.89 31.42
CA GLU A 28 27.84 6.71 32.83
C GLU A 28 26.80 7.43 33.71
N GLY A 29 26.24 6.72 34.67
CA GLY A 29 25.17 7.23 35.54
C GLY A 29 23.79 7.33 34.87
N VAL A 30 23.66 7.04 33.57
CA VAL A 30 22.34 6.94 32.93
C VAL A 30 21.59 5.74 33.52
N GLN A 31 20.31 5.96 33.82
CA GLN A 31 19.35 4.93 34.22
C GLN A 31 18.22 4.91 33.18
N VAL A 32 17.60 3.75 32.98
CA VAL A 32 16.36 3.70 32.19
C VAL A 32 15.33 4.62 32.84
N ALA A 33 14.91 5.61 32.06
CA ALA A 33 14.27 6.81 32.55
C ALA A 33 12.79 6.60 32.92
N ALA A 34 12.17 7.62 33.51
CA ALA A 34 10.73 7.63 33.79
C ALA A 34 9.90 7.40 32.51
N ASP A 35 8.61 7.04 32.66
CA ASP A 35 7.73 6.67 31.53
C ASP A 35 7.80 7.66 30.34
N ASP A 36 7.80 8.98 30.60
CA ASP A 36 7.85 10.03 29.56
C ASP A 36 9.14 10.03 28.73
N ASP A 37 10.28 9.75 29.37
CA ASP A 37 11.60 9.72 28.73
C ASP A 37 11.79 8.40 27.96
N LEU A 38 11.28 7.28 28.48
CA LEU A 38 11.25 6.02 27.72
C LEU A 38 10.40 6.16 26.45
N ASP A 39 9.28 6.86 26.53
CA ASP A 39 8.43 7.18 25.41
C ASP A 39 9.19 7.97 24.32
N ALA A 40 10.03 8.92 24.73
CA ALA A 40 10.91 9.67 23.83
C ALA A 40 11.98 8.78 23.19
N LEU A 41 12.61 7.90 23.97
CA LEU A 41 13.58 6.91 23.47
C LEU A 41 12.94 5.95 22.46
N LEU A 42 11.77 5.37 22.76
CA LEU A 42 11.06 4.47 21.87
C LEU A 42 10.71 5.15 20.54
N ARG A 43 10.23 6.41 20.58
CA ARG A 43 10.01 7.21 19.36
C ARG A 43 11.31 7.43 18.57
N LEU A 44 12.43 7.66 19.25
CA LEU A 44 13.73 7.84 18.61
C LEU A 44 14.24 6.55 17.95
N LEU A 45 14.15 5.41 18.64
CA LEU A 45 14.48 4.08 18.11
C LEU A 45 13.61 3.74 16.90
N GLN A 46 12.30 3.95 17.00
CA GLN A 46 11.36 3.71 15.90
C GLN A 46 11.68 4.56 14.67
N ARG A 47 11.95 5.87 14.86
CA ARG A 47 12.31 6.79 13.78
C ARG A 47 13.65 6.42 13.11
N ASN A 48 14.57 5.82 13.87
CA ASN A 48 15.83 5.31 13.37
C ASN A 48 15.78 3.84 12.93
N LYS A 49 14.59 3.24 12.86
CA LYS A 49 14.38 1.83 12.50
C LYS A 49 15.25 0.84 13.29
N VAL A 50 15.61 1.17 14.54
CA VAL A 50 16.32 0.23 15.41
C VAL A 50 15.34 -0.90 15.79
N PRO A 51 15.67 -2.17 15.54
CA PRO A 51 14.79 -3.29 15.87
C PRO A 51 14.81 -3.56 17.37
N LEU A 52 13.67 -3.39 18.05
CA LEU A 52 13.60 -3.68 19.49
C LEU A 52 13.81 -5.16 19.80
N LEU A 53 13.57 -6.04 18.82
CA LEU A 53 13.82 -7.48 18.93
C LEU A 53 15.32 -7.84 18.98
N ALA A 54 16.21 -6.92 18.58
CA ALA A 54 17.66 -7.11 18.69
C ALA A 54 18.20 -6.72 20.08
N ILE A 55 17.42 -5.99 20.89
CA ILE A 55 17.79 -5.57 22.23
C ILE A 55 17.49 -6.71 23.21
N ARG A 56 18.54 -7.27 23.81
CA ARG A 56 18.48 -8.44 24.68
C ARG A 56 19.08 -8.13 26.06
N PRO A 57 18.47 -8.62 27.16
CA PRO A 57 18.93 -8.31 28.51
C PRO A 57 20.37 -8.76 28.78
N GLU A 58 20.83 -9.83 28.13
CA GLU A 58 22.19 -10.37 28.25
C GLU A 58 23.30 -9.47 27.64
N GLN A 59 22.95 -8.45 26.85
CA GLN A 59 23.92 -7.56 26.20
C GLN A 59 24.51 -6.50 27.14
N GLY A 60 23.86 -6.22 28.28
CA GLY A 60 24.35 -5.20 29.21
C GLY A 60 23.31 -4.72 30.21
N ARG A 61 23.79 -3.93 31.18
CA ARG A 61 22.98 -3.36 32.26
C ARG A 61 21.76 -2.58 31.73
N LEU A 62 21.97 -1.67 30.78
CA LEU A 62 20.91 -0.79 30.25
C LEU A 62 19.84 -1.58 29.49
N GLN A 63 20.24 -2.61 28.73
CA GLN A 63 19.31 -3.52 28.05
C GLN A 63 18.52 -4.35 29.06
N SER A 64 19.16 -4.81 30.14
CA SER A 64 18.48 -5.51 31.23
C SER A 64 17.46 -4.61 31.95
N GLU A 65 17.81 -3.34 32.19
CA GLU A 65 16.88 -2.36 32.77
C GLU A 65 15.69 -2.10 31.83
N LEU A 66 15.92 -1.98 30.52
CA LEU A 66 14.86 -1.80 29.52
C LEU A 66 13.94 -3.01 29.44
N ALA A 67 14.50 -4.21 29.42
CA ALA A 67 13.73 -5.46 29.36
C ALA A 67 12.82 -5.66 30.59
N ALA A 68 13.17 -5.05 31.74
CA ALA A 68 12.34 -5.05 32.93
C ALA A 68 11.22 -4.00 32.89
N HIS A 69 11.28 -3.02 31.97
CA HIS A 69 10.33 -1.92 31.91
C HIS A 69 9.04 -2.30 31.17
N PRO A 70 7.83 -2.16 31.78
CA PRO A 70 6.57 -2.61 31.18
C PRO A 70 6.27 -2.02 29.79
N ALA A 71 6.47 -0.70 29.61
CA ALA A 71 6.24 -0.04 28.33
C ALA A 71 7.20 -0.53 27.21
N PHE A 72 8.46 -0.84 27.55
CA PHE A 72 9.40 -1.41 26.59
C PHE A 72 8.98 -2.84 26.20
N THR A 73 8.61 -3.67 27.18
CA THR A 73 8.11 -5.03 26.94
C THR A 73 6.86 -5.03 26.06
N LEU A 74 5.94 -4.08 26.27
CA LEU A 74 4.76 -3.91 25.43
C LEU A 74 5.14 -3.52 23.98
N ALA A 75 6.08 -2.58 23.82
CA ALA A 75 6.57 -2.16 22.51
C ALA A 75 7.30 -3.31 21.77
N GLN A 76 8.14 -4.05 22.48
CA GLN A 76 8.85 -5.21 21.94
C GLN A 76 7.88 -6.34 21.55
N ALA A 77 6.84 -6.61 22.35
CA ALA A 77 5.80 -7.57 22.01
C ALA A 77 5.00 -7.16 20.77
N ALA A 78 4.71 -5.86 20.61
CA ALA A 78 4.06 -5.34 19.41
C ALA A 78 4.93 -5.54 18.15
N GLU A 79 6.25 -5.32 18.26
CA GLU A 79 7.20 -5.59 17.18
C GLU A 79 7.35 -7.09 16.88
N ALA A 80 7.34 -7.96 17.90
CA ALA A 80 7.34 -9.40 17.72
C ALA A 80 6.11 -9.86 16.93
N ALA A 81 4.93 -9.33 17.27
CA ALA A 81 3.69 -9.62 16.56
C ALA A 81 3.72 -9.08 15.11
N GLN A 82 4.30 -7.90 14.88
CA GLN A 82 4.50 -7.37 13.52
C GLN A 82 5.44 -8.27 12.70
N CYS A 83 6.58 -8.65 13.27
CA CYS A 83 7.56 -9.53 12.64
C CYS A 83 6.94 -10.88 12.28
N ALA A 84 6.25 -11.52 13.22
CA ALA A 84 5.59 -12.81 13.00
C ALA A 84 4.57 -12.75 11.85
N ARG A 85 3.68 -11.74 11.83
CA ARG A 85 2.69 -11.56 10.76
C ARG A 85 3.33 -11.35 9.39
N LEU A 86 4.32 -10.46 9.29
CA LEU A 86 4.98 -10.20 8.00
C LEU A 86 5.76 -11.43 7.51
N ARG A 87 6.41 -12.14 8.43
CA ARG A 87 7.14 -13.37 8.14
C ARG A 87 6.21 -14.49 7.67
N GLU A 88 5.04 -14.66 8.30
CA GLU A 88 4.04 -15.64 7.86
C GLU A 88 3.62 -15.42 6.40
N HIS A 89 3.30 -14.17 6.03
CA HIS A 89 2.93 -13.84 4.66
C HIS A 89 4.09 -13.99 3.67
N TYR A 90 5.31 -13.64 4.07
CA TYR A 90 6.51 -13.90 3.27
C TYR A 90 6.71 -15.38 3.01
N LEU A 91 6.64 -16.23 4.05
CA LEU A 91 6.81 -17.68 3.91
C LEU A 91 5.71 -18.32 3.04
N ALA A 92 4.47 -17.82 3.13
CA ALA A 92 3.40 -18.25 2.25
C ALA A 92 3.73 -17.99 0.77
N ALA A 93 4.16 -16.76 0.44
CA ALA A 93 4.59 -16.38 -0.91
C ALA A 93 5.82 -17.17 -1.37
N GLN A 94 6.85 -17.26 -0.52
CA GLN A 94 8.07 -18.00 -0.79
C GLN A 94 7.77 -19.47 -1.08
N SER A 95 6.87 -20.11 -0.33
CA SER A 95 6.51 -21.52 -0.56
C SER A 95 5.95 -21.75 -1.97
N LEU A 96 5.19 -20.79 -2.52
CA LEU A 96 4.63 -20.86 -3.86
C LEU A 96 5.73 -20.66 -4.92
N TRP A 97 6.62 -19.69 -4.71
CA TRP A 97 7.76 -19.44 -5.58
C TRP A 97 8.73 -20.61 -5.63
N ARG A 98 9.10 -21.19 -4.48
CA ARG A 98 9.97 -22.37 -4.41
C ARG A 98 9.37 -23.57 -5.14
N ARG A 99 8.06 -23.81 -5.02
CA ARG A 99 7.34 -24.85 -5.80
C ARG A 99 7.42 -24.63 -7.32
N ALA A 100 7.55 -23.37 -7.75
CA ALA A 100 7.70 -23.00 -9.15
C ALA A 100 9.18 -22.85 -9.60
N GLY A 101 10.15 -23.21 -8.75
CA GLY A 101 11.58 -23.10 -9.06
C GLY A 101 12.13 -21.68 -9.03
N ILE A 102 11.41 -20.73 -8.41
CA ILE A 102 11.87 -19.35 -8.26
C ILE A 102 12.67 -19.23 -6.98
N GLN A 103 13.89 -18.68 -7.10
CA GLN A 103 14.73 -18.31 -5.98
C GLN A 103 14.47 -16.84 -5.62
N ASP A 104 14.28 -16.57 -4.34
CA ASP A 104 14.08 -15.24 -3.79
C ASP A 104 15.22 -14.84 -2.82
N VAL A 105 15.52 -13.55 -2.75
CA VAL A 105 16.48 -12.97 -1.81
C VAL A 105 15.81 -11.77 -1.14
N VAL A 106 15.80 -11.73 0.19
CA VAL A 106 15.28 -10.58 0.93
C VAL A 106 16.38 -9.52 1.05
N ILE A 107 16.14 -8.35 0.47
CA ILE A 107 17.07 -7.22 0.53
C ILE A 107 16.70 -6.28 1.68
N LYS A 108 17.64 -5.40 2.07
CA LYS A 108 17.56 -4.55 3.28
C LYS A 108 17.58 -5.32 4.61
N SER A 109 17.97 -6.59 4.58
CA SER A 109 18.49 -7.27 5.75
C SER A 109 19.91 -6.79 6.01
N ALA A 110 20.26 -6.56 7.28
CA ALA A 110 21.64 -6.28 7.71
C ALA A 110 22.41 -7.56 8.10
N GLY A 111 21.79 -8.74 7.97
CA GLY A 111 22.39 -10.01 8.40
C GLY A 111 22.59 -10.15 9.92
N THR A 112 22.13 -9.17 10.71
CA THR A 112 22.12 -9.20 12.17
C THR A 112 20.76 -9.62 12.70
N ALA A 113 20.75 -10.41 13.77
CA ALA A 113 19.53 -10.89 14.38
C ALA A 113 18.65 -9.72 14.93
N PRO A 114 17.36 -9.66 14.56
CA PRO A 114 16.70 -10.52 13.58
C PRO A 114 17.05 -10.12 12.14
N SER A 115 17.56 -11.06 11.34
CA SER A 115 17.93 -10.78 9.95
C SER A 115 16.69 -10.47 9.11
N PHE A 116 15.50 -10.93 9.51
CA PHE A 116 14.26 -10.62 8.83
C PHE A 116 13.90 -9.14 8.99
N PRO A 117 13.85 -8.32 7.92
CA PRO A 117 13.80 -6.86 8.03
C PRO A 117 12.39 -6.31 8.28
N TYR A 118 11.75 -6.72 9.39
CA TYR A 118 10.35 -6.42 9.70
C TYR A 118 10.02 -4.93 9.94
N LYS A 119 11.04 -4.08 10.08
CA LYS A 119 10.90 -2.62 10.25
C LYS A 119 10.60 -1.88 8.93
N THR A 120 10.59 -2.59 7.80
CA THR A 120 10.15 -2.04 6.51
C THR A 120 8.62 -2.01 6.40
N SER A 121 8.08 -1.05 5.64
CA SER A 121 6.65 -0.99 5.32
C SER A 121 6.25 -1.98 4.22
N ASN A 122 7.16 -2.27 3.28
CA ASN A 122 7.01 -3.29 2.25
C ASN A 122 8.27 -4.16 2.26
N LEU A 123 8.12 -5.47 2.29
CA LEU A 123 9.25 -6.40 2.26
C LEU A 123 9.86 -6.39 0.85
N ASP A 124 11.09 -5.92 0.73
CA ASP A 124 11.79 -5.85 -0.55
C ASP A 124 12.44 -7.22 -0.84
N ILE A 125 12.01 -7.84 -1.94
CA ILE A 125 12.39 -9.18 -2.35
C ILE A 125 12.92 -9.14 -3.77
N LEU A 126 14.12 -9.64 -3.98
CA LEU A 126 14.76 -9.76 -5.28
C LEU A 126 14.47 -11.14 -5.88
N VAL A 127 14.06 -11.17 -7.14
CA VAL A 127 13.94 -12.36 -7.99
C VAL A 127 14.73 -12.15 -9.28
N ARG A 128 15.06 -13.22 -9.99
CA ARG A 128 15.75 -13.09 -11.29
C ARG A 128 14.83 -12.44 -12.33
N PRO A 129 15.33 -11.55 -13.21
CA PRO A 129 14.51 -10.89 -14.24
C PRO A 129 13.69 -11.84 -15.11
N GLU A 130 14.30 -12.93 -15.56
CA GLU A 130 13.68 -14.00 -16.33
C GLU A 130 12.52 -14.71 -15.60
N GLN A 131 12.49 -14.64 -14.27
CA GLN A 131 11.45 -15.21 -13.41
C GLN A 131 10.43 -14.18 -12.92
N GLY A 132 10.65 -12.89 -13.20
CA GLY A 132 9.85 -11.78 -12.66
C GLY A 132 8.37 -11.87 -13.01
N ASP A 133 8.03 -12.08 -14.28
CA ASP A 133 6.63 -12.21 -14.73
C ASP A 133 5.94 -13.45 -14.10
N LEU A 134 6.65 -14.57 -13.95
CA LEU A 134 6.12 -15.76 -13.26
C LEU A 134 5.88 -15.49 -11.78
N ALA A 135 6.83 -14.84 -11.10
CA ALA A 135 6.72 -14.47 -9.69
C ALA A 135 5.50 -13.56 -9.43
N ARG A 136 5.30 -12.56 -10.31
CA ARG A 136 4.13 -11.66 -10.29
C ARG A 136 2.82 -12.45 -10.47
N ALA A 137 2.78 -13.38 -11.43
CA ALA A 137 1.59 -14.19 -11.71
C ALA A 137 1.18 -15.07 -10.52
N ILE A 138 2.18 -15.69 -9.86
CA ILE A 138 1.97 -16.51 -8.66
C ILE A 138 1.40 -15.68 -7.51
N LEU A 139 1.96 -14.50 -7.23
CA LEU A 139 1.44 -13.62 -6.18
C LEU A 139 -0.01 -13.19 -6.44
N ARG A 140 -0.34 -12.81 -7.67
CA ARG A 140 -1.73 -12.45 -8.03
C ARG A 140 -2.71 -13.56 -7.67
N ARG A 141 -2.37 -14.81 -7.94
CA ARG A 141 -3.23 -15.97 -7.62
C ARG A 141 -3.33 -16.29 -6.16
N ALA A 142 -2.31 -15.94 -5.39
CA ALA A 142 -2.34 -15.99 -3.95
C ALA A 142 -3.20 -14.86 -3.33
N GLY A 143 -3.86 -14.03 -4.15
CA GLY A 143 -4.74 -12.96 -3.69
C GLY A 143 -4.05 -11.61 -3.51
N TYR A 144 -2.78 -11.49 -3.90
CA TYR A 144 -2.09 -10.20 -3.84
C TYR A 144 -2.50 -9.30 -5.00
N VAL A 145 -2.86 -8.07 -4.67
CA VAL A 145 -3.14 -7.02 -5.65
C VAL A 145 -1.83 -6.35 -6.07
N GLU A 146 -1.54 -6.36 -7.37
CA GLU A 146 -0.42 -5.61 -7.96
C GLU A 146 -0.78 -4.12 -8.07
N LEU A 147 -0.13 -3.26 -7.29
CA LEU A 147 -0.32 -1.82 -7.30
C LEU A 147 0.47 -1.17 -8.44
N ARG A 148 -0.25 -0.73 -9.48
CA ARG A 148 0.34 -0.13 -10.68
C ARG A 148 0.41 1.40 -10.66
N ASN A 149 -0.02 2.04 -9.56
CA ASN A 149 0.11 3.48 -9.34
C ASN A 149 1.48 3.90 -8.77
N VAL A 150 2.25 2.94 -8.25
CA VAL A 150 3.57 3.14 -7.63
C VAL A 150 4.68 2.46 -8.44
N GLU A 151 4.36 1.84 -9.58
CA GLU A 151 5.30 1.03 -10.35
C GLU A 151 6.56 1.83 -10.74
N GLU A 152 7.71 1.28 -10.35
CA GLU A 152 9.02 1.68 -10.81
C GLU A 152 9.50 0.61 -11.79
N ASN A 153 10.37 0.97 -12.74
CA ASN A 153 10.84 0.01 -13.73
C ASN A 153 11.47 -1.21 -13.03
N ARG A 154 11.01 -2.43 -13.36
CA ARG A 154 11.47 -3.70 -12.78
C ARG A 154 11.25 -3.84 -11.26
N LYS A 155 10.25 -3.14 -10.72
CA LYS A 155 9.92 -3.10 -9.29
C LYS A 155 8.40 -3.08 -9.13
N TYR A 156 7.85 -4.14 -8.56
CA TYR A 156 6.42 -4.43 -8.56
C TYR A 156 5.88 -4.52 -7.14
N LEU A 157 5.02 -3.59 -6.75
CA LEU A 157 4.43 -3.56 -5.42
C LEU A 157 3.16 -4.41 -5.37
N PHE A 158 3.12 -5.33 -4.40
CA PHE A 158 1.99 -6.21 -4.14
C PHE A 158 1.45 -5.97 -2.75
N ARG A 159 0.12 -5.99 -2.61
CA ARG A 159 -0.56 -5.89 -1.31
C ARG A 159 -1.61 -6.97 -1.14
N LEU A 160 -1.65 -7.55 0.05
CA LEU A 160 -2.72 -8.43 0.49
C LEU A 160 -3.65 -7.68 1.43
N PHE A 161 -4.95 -7.92 1.30
CA PHE A 161 -5.97 -7.25 2.09
C PHE A 161 -6.79 -8.26 2.89
N HIS A 162 -7.17 -7.87 4.10
CA HIS A 162 -8.15 -8.55 4.93
C HIS A 162 -9.13 -7.51 5.48
N GLU A 163 -10.44 -7.70 5.23
CA GLU A 163 -11.48 -6.74 5.64
C GLU A 163 -11.16 -5.29 5.20
N GLY A 164 -10.60 -5.14 4.00
CA GLY A 164 -10.22 -3.84 3.43
C GLY A 164 -9.02 -3.15 4.09
N ALA A 165 -8.38 -3.78 5.09
CA ALA A 165 -7.10 -3.35 5.64
C ALA A 165 -5.95 -4.10 4.96
N GLU A 166 -4.83 -3.42 4.73
CA GLU A 166 -3.60 -4.06 4.27
C GLU A 166 -3.03 -4.94 5.38
N VAL A 167 -2.74 -6.21 5.07
CA VAL A 167 -2.11 -7.16 6.01
C VAL A 167 -0.68 -7.52 5.63
N ALA A 168 -0.31 -7.41 4.35
CA ALA A 168 1.05 -7.62 3.87
C ALA A 168 1.35 -6.77 2.63
N GLY A 169 2.58 -6.25 2.57
CA GLY A 169 3.14 -5.55 1.41
C GLY A 169 4.44 -6.22 0.96
N LEU A 170 4.48 -6.73 -0.27
CA LEU A 170 5.66 -7.33 -0.88
C LEU A 170 6.10 -6.49 -2.07
N HIS A 171 7.36 -6.07 -2.11
CA HIS A 171 7.92 -5.37 -3.23
C HIS A 171 8.84 -6.33 -3.97
N VAL A 172 8.44 -6.76 -5.17
CA VAL A 172 9.22 -7.69 -5.98
C VAL A 172 10.12 -6.89 -6.91
N HIS A 173 11.43 -7.07 -6.77
CA HIS A 173 12.48 -6.42 -7.55
C HIS A 173 13.09 -7.43 -8.52
N GLU A 174 13.39 -7.00 -9.74
CA GLU A 174 14.25 -7.78 -10.65
C GLU A 174 15.70 -7.26 -10.66
N HIS A 175 15.96 -6.13 -10.01
CA HIS A 175 17.29 -5.55 -9.83
C HIS A 175 17.30 -4.59 -8.63
N VAL A 176 18.49 -4.28 -8.10
CA VAL A 176 18.61 -3.36 -6.95
C VAL A 176 19.00 -1.96 -7.42
N GLY A 177 18.00 -1.09 -7.62
CA GLY A 177 18.26 0.33 -7.86
C GLY A 177 17.06 1.16 -8.29
N TRP A 178 17.30 2.46 -8.44
CA TRP A 178 16.34 3.43 -8.97
C TRP A 178 16.78 3.85 -10.38
N TYR A 179 15.95 3.53 -11.39
CA TYR A 179 16.19 3.68 -12.84
C TYR A 179 17.29 2.78 -13.44
N ALA A 180 18.36 2.59 -12.68
CA ALA A 180 19.47 1.73 -13.00
C ALA A 180 19.99 1.10 -11.71
N SER A 181 20.71 -0.01 -11.85
CA SER A 181 21.26 -0.73 -10.70
C SER A 181 22.40 0.04 -10.00
N PHE A 182 22.51 -0.17 -8.69
CA PHE A 182 23.67 0.22 -7.89
C PHE A 182 24.64 -0.93 -7.68
N LEU A 183 24.21 -2.16 -7.96
CA LEU A 183 24.94 -3.39 -7.64
C LEU A 183 25.31 -4.14 -8.90
N ASP A 184 26.24 -5.09 -8.78
CA ASP A 184 26.45 -6.13 -9.78
C ASP A 184 25.54 -7.31 -9.42
N GLU A 185 24.44 -7.51 -10.15
CA GLU A 185 23.46 -8.56 -9.80
C GLU A 185 24.07 -9.96 -9.88
N GLU A 186 24.95 -10.22 -10.84
CA GLU A 186 25.55 -11.55 -10.99
C GLU A 186 26.42 -11.89 -9.78
N ALA A 187 27.24 -10.93 -9.35
CA ALA A 187 28.04 -11.06 -8.14
C ALA A 187 27.16 -11.17 -6.88
N LEU A 188 26.08 -10.38 -6.81
CA LEU A 188 25.12 -10.44 -5.71
C LEU A 188 24.51 -11.83 -5.57
N TRP A 189 24.00 -12.41 -6.66
CA TRP A 189 23.39 -13.74 -6.64
C TRP A 189 24.39 -14.83 -6.24
N ALA A 190 25.66 -14.68 -6.61
CA ALA A 190 26.73 -15.61 -6.23
C ALA A 190 27.11 -15.52 -4.74
N ARG A 191 26.93 -14.36 -4.10
CA ARG A 191 27.23 -14.13 -2.68
C ARG A 191 26.03 -14.33 -1.74
N CYS A 192 24.84 -14.58 -2.27
CA CYS A 192 23.66 -14.79 -1.44
C CYS A 192 23.79 -16.06 -0.57
N SER A 193 23.41 -15.97 0.69
CA SER A 193 23.45 -17.08 1.64
C SER A 193 22.20 -17.12 2.52
N VAL A 194 21.98 -18.25 3.18
CA VAL A 194 20.94 -18.36 4.20
C VAL A 194 21.35 -17.56 5.44
N ALA A 195 20.42 -16.82 6.03
CA ALA A 195 20.67 -16.06 7.26
C ALA A 195 20.98 -17.01 8.43
N SER A 196 21.89 -16.60 9.32
CA SER A 196 22.35 -17.44 10.43
C SER A 196 21.28 -17.68 11.50
N ASP A 197 20.33 -16.76 11.65
CA ASP A 197 19.24 -16.79 12.64
C ASP A 197 17.88 -17.18 12.04
N ASP A 198 17.76 -17.29 10.71
CA ASP A 198 16.51 -17.68 10.04
C ASP A 198 16.78 -18.58 8.81
N PRO A 199 16.59 -19.91 8.92
CA PRO A 199 16.90 -20.85 7.85
C PRO A 199 15.98 -20.73 6.62
N ALA A 200 14.87 -20.00 6.73
CA ALA A 200 13.98 -19.75 5.60
C ALA A 200 14.38 -18.51 4.79
N LEU A 201 15.26 -17.68 5.34
CA LEU A 201 15.63 -16.39 4.77
C LEU A 201 16.94 -16.50 3.98
N THR A 202 16.91 -16.09 2.72
CA THR A 202 18.13 -15.87 1.92
C THR A 202 18.39 -14.38 1.84
N ILE A 203 19.62 -13.97 2.15
CA ILE A 203 20.06 -12.57 2.19
C ILE A 203 21.30 -12.37 1.30
N PRO A 204 21.60 -11.13 0.86
CA PRO A 204 22.84 -10.81 0.15
C PRO A 204 24.07 -10.98 1.05
N GLY A 205 25.26 -11.06 0.44
CA GLY A 205 26.54 -11.00 1.18
C GLY A 205 26.87 -9.59 1.69
N ASP A 206 27.88 -9.48 2.54
CA ASP A 206 28.23 -8.23 3.24
C ASP A 206 28.57 -7.07 2.30
N GLU A 207 29.24 -7.33 1.17
CA GLU A 207 29.52 -6.30 0.16
C GLU A 207 28.24 -5.68 -0.41
N ASP A 208 27.24 -6.53 -0.67
CA ASP A 208 25.97 -6.12 -1.28
C ASP A 208 25.05 -5.44 -0.26
N ILE A 209 25.06 -5.90 1.00
CA ILE A 209 24.38 -5.23 2.12
C ILE A 209 24.96 -3.83 2.31
N LEU A 210 26.30 -3.70 2.32
CA LEU A 210 26.99 -2.42 2.45
C LEU A 210 26.63 -1.46 1.31
N LEU A 211 26.79 -1.90 0.06
CA LEU A 211 26.48 -1.09 -1.11
C LEU A 211 25.00 -0.68 -1.15
N THR A 212 24.09 -1.60 -0.83
CA THR A 212 22.64 -1.32 -0.79
C THR A 212 22.31 -0.27 0.26
N THR A 213 22.87 -0.43 1.48
CA THR A 213 22.61 0.48 2.61
C THR A 213 23.11 1.88 2.30
N LEU A 214 24.37 2.00 1.86
CA LEU A 214 24.99 3.27 1.47
C LEU A 214 24.20 3.96 0.35
N ALA A 215 23.80 3.22 -0.69
CA ALA A 215 23.02 3.77 -1.79
C ALA A 215 21.62 4.25 -1.33
N HIS A 216 20.94 3.46 -0.49
CA HIS A 216 19.59 3.74 -0.03
C HIS A 216 19.55 5.02 0.81
N PHE A 217 20.37 5.13 1.85
CA PHE A 217 20.33 6.30 2.71
C PHE A 217 20.80 7.56 1.97
N PHE A 218 21.79 7.43 1.06
CA PHE A 218 22.41 8.59 0.43
C PHE A 218 21.57 9.15 -0.74
N TYR A 219 20.97 8.28 -1.55
CA TYR A 219 20.22 8.68 -2.74
C TYR A 219 18.70 8.67 -2.53
N GLU A 220 18.14 7.65 -1.88
CA GLU A 220 16.69 7.51 -1.70
C GLU A 220 16.18 8.29 -0.49
N ASP A 221 16.63 7.94 0.71
CA ASP A 221 16.09 8.54 1.94
C ASP A 221 16.61 9.95 2.19
N LYS A 222 17.90 10.18 1.90
CA LYS A 222 18.65 11.41 2.22
C LYS A 222 18.71 11.65 3.73
N ASP A 223 18.70 10.58 4.50
CA ASP A 223 18.99 10.58 5.92
C ASP A 223 19.72 9.30 6.31
N VAL A 224 20.68 9.39 7.23
CA VAL A 224 21.35 8.24 7.84
C VAL A 224 20.63 7.93 9.14
N LYS A 225 20.03 6.75 9.26
CA LYS A 225 19.46 6.26 10.52
C LYS A 225 20.52 5.54 11.33
N LEU A 226 20.28 5.39 12.63
CA LEU A 226 21.18 4.60 13.50
C LEU A 226 21.29 3.14 13.02
N SER A 227 20.20 2.53 12.56
CA SER A 227 20.23 1.18 11.96
C SER A 227 21.04 1.11 10.66
N ASP A 228 21.00 2.15 9.82
CA ASP A 228 21.80 2.24 8.60
C ASP A 228 23.30 2.29 8.96
N LEU A 229 23.68 3.10 9.97
CA LEU A 229 25.06 3.22 10.43
C LEU A 229 25.57 1.92 11.08
N ALA A 230 24.73 1.28 11.91
CA ALA A 230 25.04 -0.01 12.53
C ALA A 230 25.31 -1.10 11.47
N ALA A 231 24.46 -1.20 10.44
CA ALA A 231 24.66 -2.14 9.35
C ALA A 231 25.98 -1.90 8.59
N VAL A 232 26.33 -0.63 8.32
CA VAL A 232 27.61 -0.27 7.71
C VAL A 232 28.79 -0.69 8.58
N HIS A 233 28.72 -0.41 9.89
CA HIS A 233 29.78 -0.77 10.84
C HIS A 233 29.98 -2.28 10.95
N GLN A 234 28.88 -3.03 10.99
CA GLN A 234 28.89 -4.48 11.03
C GLN A 234 29.56 -5.06 9.77
N CYS A 235 29.11 -4.67 8.58
CA CYS A 235 29.69 -5.14 7.31
C CYS A 235 31.19 -4.79 7.24
N ALA A 236 31.54 -3.55 7.57
CA ALA A 236 32.93 -3.07 7.52
C ALA A 236 33.87 -3.81 8.48
N SER A 237 33.32 -4.45 9.51
CA SER A 237 34.09 -5.21 10.51
C SER A 237 34.25 -6.68 10.17
N GLN A 238 33.62 -7.17 9.10
CA GLN A 238 33.76 -8.55 8.67
C GLN A 238 35.15 -8.75 8.05
N PRO A 239 35.97 -9.69 8.55
CA PRO A 239 37.32 -9.92 8.03
C PRO A 239 37.37 -10.32 6.54
N GLY A 240 36.27 -10.89 6.03
CA GLY A 240 36.15 -11.35 4.65
C GLY A 240 35.66 -10.31 3.64
N LEU A 241 35.34 -9.08 4.07
CA LEU A 241 34.77 -8.06 3.19
C LEU A 241 35.78 -7.62 2.11
N ASP A 242 35.44 -7.84 0.84
CA ASP A 242 36.28 -7.43 -0.29
C ASP A 242 36.01 -5.97 -0.71
N TRP A 243 36.83 -5.05 -0.18
CA TRP A 243 36.76 -3.63 -0.52
C TRP A 243 37.07 -3.35 -2.00
N GLU A 244 37.92 -4.13 -2.65
CA GLU A 244 38.19 -3.96 -4.08
C GLU A 244 36.95 -4.28 -4.90
N ALA A 245 36.24 -5.36 -4.56
CA ALA A 245 34.95 -5.69 -5.18
C ALA A 245 33.88 -4.61 -4.94
N VAL A 246 33.81 -4.06 -3.71
CA VAL A 246 32.88 -2.96 -3.35
C VAL A 246 33.10 -1.73 -4.24
N PHE A 247 34.34 -1.24 -4.33
CA PHE A 247 34.65 -0.08 -5.16
C PHE A 247 34.52 -0.39 -6.66
N ALA A 248 34.92 -1.58 -7.12
CA ALA A 248 34.79 -1.99 -8.51
C ALA A 248 33.31 -2.09 -8.96
N ALA A 249 32.43 -2.59 -8.09
CA ALA A 249 30.99 -2.59 -8.35
C ALA A 249 30.45 -1.15 -8.48
N ALA A 250 30.80 -0.25 -7.55
CA ALA A 250 30.37 1.14 -7.61
C ALA A 250 30.93 1.90 -8.83
N ALA A 251 32.19 1.67 -9.21
CA ALA A 251 32.82 2.25 -10.39
C ALA A 251 32.14 1.78 -11.68
N ARG A 252 31.90 0.47 -11.84
CA ARG A 252 31.18 -0.08 -13.01
C ARG A 252 29.78 0.51 -13.16
N ARG A 253 29.08 0.73 -12.04
CA ARG A 253 27.75 1.36 -12.00
C ARG A 253 27.78 2.90 -11.98
N GLY A 254 28.96 3.50 -12.09
CA GLY A 254 29.14 4.95 -12.24
C GLY A 254 28.82 5.76 -10.99
N TRP A 255 28.96 5.21 -9.79
CA TRP A 255 28.68 5.92 -8.53
C TRP A 255 29.79 5.81 -7.48
N GLU A 256 31.02 5.50 -7.89
CA GLU A 256 32.20 5.43 -7.00
C GLU A 256 32.40 6.71 -6.17
N ASP A 257 32.14 7.89 -6.75
CA ASP A 257 32.26 9.15 -6.01
C ASP A 257 31.16 9.32 -4.95
N GLY A 258 29.96 8.79 -5.20
CA GLY A 258 28.87 8.72 -4.24
C GLY A 258 29.13 7.71 -3.13
N LEU A 259 29.68 6.54 -3.47
CA LEU A 259 30.17 5.56 -2.49
C LEU A 259 31.19 6.21 -1.56
N ALA A 260 32.21 6.86 -2.13
CA ALA A 260 33.25 7.55 -1.39
C ALA A 260 32.68 8.63 -0.46
N ALA A 261 31.72 9.41 -0.94
CA ALA A 261 31.04 10.43 -0.13
C ALA A 261 30.26 9.83 1.04
N ALA A 262 29.56 8.71 0.81
CA ALA A 262 28.79 8.02 1.83
C ALA A 262 29.70 7.37 2.88
N LEU A 263 30.81 6.72 2.47
CA LEU A 263 31.81 6.17 3.39
C LEU A 263 32.45 7.25 4.26
N ARG A 264 32.82 8.40 3.67
CA ARG A 264 33.40 9.51 4.44
C ARG A 264 32.41 10.08 5.46
N LEU A 265 31.13 10.17 5.08
CA LEU A 265 30.05 10.58 5.98
C LEU A 265 29.88 9.57 7.14
N CYS A 266 29.83 8.27 6.85
CA CYS A 266 29.76 7.23 7.88
C CYS A 266 30.97 7.28 8.82
N ALA A 267 32.18 7.52 8.29
CA ALA A 267 33.37 7.68 9.12
C ALA A 267 33.26 8.87 10.08
N ASP A 268 32.84 10.05 9.60
CA ASP A 268 32.65 11.23 10.45
C ASP A 268 31.58 11.00 11.53
N LEU A 269 30.45 10.42 11.14
CA LEU A 269 29.38 10.09 12.08
C LEU A 269 29.81 9.05 13.11
N GLY A 270 30.57 8.04 12.69
CA GLY A 270 31.16 7.02 13.56
C GLY A 270 32.10 7.63 14.58
N GLU A 271 33.06 8.45 14.15
CA GLU A 271 33.99 9.17 15.02
C GLU A 271 33.28 10.09 16.02
N ARG A 272 32.24 10.82 15.60
CA ARG A 272 31.55 11.76 16.48
C ARG A 272 30.58 11.11 17.46
N LEU A 273 30.02 9.96 17.08
CA LEU A 273 29.02 9.25 17.88
C LEU A 273 29.67 8.19 18.78
N TYR A 274 30.56 7.39 18.21
CA TYR A 274 31.24 6.28 18.88
C TYR A 274 32.71 6.60 19.19
N GLY A 275 33.28 7.74 18.81
CA GLY A 275 34.70 8.01 19.08
C GLY A 275 35.69 7.17 18.26
N ALA A 276 35.20 6.38 17.30
CA ALA A 276 35.98 5.57 16.37
C ALA A 276 35.15 5.19 15.14
N THR A 277 35.81 4.89 14.02
CA THR A 277 35.19 4.25 12.85
C THR A 277 35.77 2.85 12.58
N PRO A 278 34.93 1.83 12.28
CA PRO A 278 35.41 0.52 11.84
C PRO A 278 35.84 0.50 10.36
N LEU A 279 35.65 1.60 9.62
CA LEU A 279 36.03 1.68 8.22
C LEU A 279 37.55 1.67 8.07
N PRO A 280 38.15 0.74 7.30
CA PRO A 280 39.60 0.64 7.16
C PRO A 280 40.23 1.89 6.54
N ALA A 281 41.41 2.27 7.03
CA ALA A 281 42.15 3.43 6.52
C ALA A 281 42.37 3.36 5.01
N ALA A 282 42.72 2.20 4.46
CA ALA A 282 42.91 2.01 3.02
C ALA A 282 41.63 2.30 2.20
N ALA A 283 40.46 1.91 2.71
CA ALA A 283 39.18 2.20 2.07
C ALA A 283 38.85 3.71 2.12
N LEU A 284 39.13 4.36 3.24
CA LEU A 284 38.96 5.82 3.38
C LEU A 284 39.93 6.62 2.51
N GLU A 285 41.19 6.19 2.39
CA GLU A 285 42.17 6.81 1.49
C GLU A 285 41.76 6.66 0.02
N ARG A 286 41.19 5.52 -0.36
CA ARG A 286 40.62 5.33 -1.70
C ARG A 286 39.41 6.23 -1.91
N ALA A 287 38.51 6.32 -0.93
CA ALA A 287 37.37 7.23 -0.98
C ALA A 287 37.83 8.69 -1.17
N GLU A 288 38.83 9.15 -0.42
CA GLU A 288 39.37 10.51 -0.54
C GLU A 288 39.98 10.80 -1.92
N ARG A 289 40.62 9.79 -2.54
CA ARG A 289 41.12 9.87 -3.93
C ARG A 289 40.01 9.95 -4.96
N ALA A 290 38.90 9.24 -4.75
CA ALA A 290 37.73 9.27 -5.64
C ALA A 290 36.95 10.61 -5.56
N LEU A 291 37.10 11.36 -4.47
CA LEU A 291 36.44 12.65 -4.26
C LEU A 291 37.23 13.81 -4.86
N SER A 292 36.54 14.67 -5.61
CA SER A 292 37.11 15.93 -6.08
C SER A 292 37.27 16.94 -4.92
N PRO A 293 38.17 17.94 -5.03
CA PRO A 293 38.35 18.94 -3.98
C PRO A 293 37.04 19.65 -3.59
N ALA A 294 36.21 19.97 -4.59
CA ALA A 294 34.91 20.57 -4.35
C ALA A 294 33.90 19.61 -3.70
N ALA A 295 34.03 18.30 -3.90
CA ALA A 295 33.21 17.30 -3.23
C ALA A 295 33.56 17.21 -1.74
N ARG A 296 34.85 17.16 -1.41
CA ARG A 296 35.34 17.18 -0.02
C ARG A 296 34.89 18.43 0.73
N GLN A 297 35.05 19.60 0.11
CA GLN A 297 34.61 20.87 0.70
C GLN A 297 33.11 20.86 1.02
N ARG A 298 32.28 20.21 0.18
CA ARG A 298 30.84 20.11 0.44
C ARG A 298 30.56 19.18 1.61
N LEU A 299 31.26 18.05 1.74
CA LEU A 299 31.05 17.07 2.81
C LEU A 299 31.37 17.62 4.21
N ARG A 300 32.17 18.69 4.31
CA ARG A 300 32.39 19.43 5.57
C ARG A 300 31.10 20.00 6.19
N TYR A 301 29.98 20.03 5.47
CA TYR A 301 28.69 20.34 6.08
C TYR A 301 28.39 19.40 7.26
N ALA A 302 28.81 18.13 7.15
CA ALA A 302 28.49 17.12 8.15
C ALA A 302 29.15 17.48 9.49
N GLU A 303 30.41 17.92 9.46
CA GLU A 303 31.18 18.37 10.62
C GLU A 303 30.48 19.54 11.35
N ALA A 304 29.84 20.45 10.60
CA ALA A 304 29.15 21.61 11.15
C ALA A 304 27.71 21.32 11.62
N GLU A 305 27.07 20.27 11.08
CA GLU A 305 25.68 19.94 11.40
C GLU A 305 25.60 19.24 12.77
N PRO A 306 24.70 19.66 13.68
CA PRO A 306 24.54 19.00 14.98
C PRO A 306 24.07 17.55 14.79
N LEU A 307 24.59 16.64 15.62
CA LEU A 307 24.12 15.26 15.65
C LEU A 307 22.63 15.23 16.07
N ARG A 308 21.78 14.93 15.10
CA ARG A 308 20.34 14.76 15.26
C ARG A 308 19.91 13.60 14.39
N TRP A 309 19.33 12.58 15.00
CA TRP A 309 18.98 11.34 14.31
C TRP A 309 17.51 11.28 13.87
N PRO A 310 17.19 10.80 12.66
CA PRO A 310 18.10 10.45 11.56
C PRO A 310 18.89 11.68 11.04
N PHE A 311 20.17 11.47 10.76
CA PHE A 311 21.09 12.51 10.32
C PHE A 311 20.81 12.92 8.88
N ARG A 312 20.52 14.20 8.63
CA ARG A 312 20.03 14.64 7.33
C ARG A 312 21.15 14.86 6.32
N ILE A 313 20.92 14.40 5.10
CA ILE A 313 21.76 14.67 3.94
C ILE A 313 21.09 15.79 3.12
N PRO A 314 21.78 16.90 2.83
CA PRO A 314 21.22 17.99 2.04
C PRO A 314 20.71 17.50 0.69
N PHE A 315 19.45 17.81 0.37
CA PHE A 315 18.81 17.37 -0.88
C PHE A 315 19.65 17.73 -2.13
N ALA A 316 20.21 18.95 -2.15
CA ALA A 316 21.04 19.42 -3.26
C ALA A 316 22.33 18.60 -3.43
N LEU A 317 22.91 18.11 -2.33
CA LEU A 317 24.10 17.27 -2.34
C LEU A 317 23.78 15.91 -2.96
N SER A 318 22.80 15.19 -2.41
CA SER A 318 22.33 13.90 -2.92
C SER A 318 21.93 13.98 -4.40
N LYS A 319 21.16 15.01 -4.78
CA LYS A 319 20.73 15.21 -6.17
C LYS A 319 21.89 15.40 -7.14
N ARG A 320 22.95 16.09 -6.72
CA ARG A 320 24.15 16.31 -7.55
C ARG A 320 24.86 14.99 -7.84
N TYR A 321 25.09 14.17 -6.82
CA TYR A 321 25.68 12.84 -7.01
C TYR A 321 24.78 11.96 -7.88
N PHE A 322 23.45 12.04 -7.71
CA PHE A 322 22.54 11.25 -8.52
C PHE A 322 22.63 11.62 -10.01
N CYS A 323 22.63 12.91 -10.34
CA CYS A 323 22.79 13.36 -11.72
C CYS A 323 24.16 12.98 -12.30
N ARG A 324 25.23 13.07 -11.50
CA ARG A 324 26.58 12.68 -11.91
C ARG A 324 26.68 11.18 -12.18
N ARG A 325 26.03 10.36 -11.34
CA ARG A 325 25.87 8.93 -11.56
C ARG A 325 25.21 8.61 -12.90
N LEU A 326 24.05 9.22 -13.19
CA LEU A 326 23.36 9.01 -14.47
C LEU A 326 24.25 9.35 -15.67
N TRP A 327 25.16 10.31 -15.52
CA TRP A 327 26.13 10.70 -16.55
C TRP A 327 27.32 9.73 -16.69
N GLN A 328 27.73 9.08 -15.60
CA GLN A 328 28.91 8.22 -15.53
C GLN A 328 28.63 6.74 -15.85
N GLN A 329 27.41 6.39 -16.26
CA GLN A 329 27.05 5.00 -16.59
C GLN A 329 27.80 4.49 -17.82
N ALA A 330 28.82 3.66 -17.60
CA ALA A 330 29.66 3.10 -18.65
C ALA A 330 28.86 2.26 -19.67
N GLU A 331 27.84 1.55 -19.21
CA GLU A 331 27.01 0.64 -20.01
C GLU A 331 26.06 1.35 -21.00
N LYS A 332 25.79 2.65 -20.82
CA LYS A 332 24.85 3.40 -21.67
C LYS A 332 25.58 4.34 -22.64
N ARG A 333 25.13 4.36 -23.89
CA ARG A 333 25.52 5.39 -24.89
C ARG A 333 24.94 6.76 -24.51
N TRP A 334 25.55 7.83 -25.04
CA TRP A 334 25.18 9.22 -24.71
C TRP A 334 23.67 9.56 -24.87
N PRO A 335 22.92 9.04 -25.88
CA PRO A 335 21.49 9.35 -25.98
C PRO A 335 20.68 8.75 -24.82
N GLY A 336 21.06 7.55 -24.37
CA GLY A 336 20.42 6.89 -23.23
C GLY A 336 20.63 7.64 -21.92
N ARG A 337 21.84 8.18 -21.71
CA ARG A 337 22.16 8.99 -20.51
C ARG A 337 21.35 10.29 -20.47
N LEU A 338 21.18 10.96 -21.62
CA LEU A 338 20.33 12.15 -21.71
C LEU A 338 18.86 11.84 -21.48
N ALA A 339 18.37 10.72 -22.02
CA ALA A 339 17.00 10.28 -21.81
C ALA A 339 16.70 10.04 -20.32
N ASP A 340 17.59 9.34 -19.60
CA ASP A 340 17.44 9.12 -18.16
C ASP A 340 17.39 10.43 -17.38
N LEU A 341 18.28 11.38 -17.70
CA LEU A 341 18.33 12.69 -17.06
C LEU A 341 17.05 13.50 -17.32
N ALA A 342 16.53 13.46 -18.56
CA ALA A 342 15.30 14.11 -18.95
C ALA A 342 14.09 13.50 -18.21
N ILE A 343 13.96 12.17 -18.23
CA ILE A 343 12.90 11.42 -17.53
C ILE A 343 12.91 11.77 -16.03
N HIS A 344 14.09 11.70 -15.40
CA HIS A 344 14.24 12.02 -13.98
C HIS A 344 13.89 13.49 -13.65
N THR A 345 14.22 14.42 -14.55
CA THR A 345 13.86 15.84 -14.38
C THR A 345 12.36 16.05 -14.50
N LEU A 346 11.73 15.46 -15.52
CA LEU A 346 10.29 15.51 -15.75
C LEU A 346 9.52 14.93 -14.56
N GLN A 347 10.01 13.83 -13.98
CA GLN A 347 9.42 13.25 -12.78
C GLN A 347 9.55 14.15 -11.56
N GLY A 348 10.71 14.80 -11.37
CA GLY A 348 10.90 15.81 -10.33
C GLY A 348 9.91 16.98 -10.47
N ILE A 349 9.63 17.41 -11.70
CA ILE A 349 8.62 18.44 -11.99
C ILE A 349 7.22 17.94 -11.63
N LYS A 350 6.85 16.72 -12.05
CA LYS A 350 5.54 16.12 -11.72
C LYS A 350 5.30 16.07 -10.21
N LEU A 351 6.30 15.63 -9.45
CA LEU A 351 6.24 15.57 -7.98
C LEU A 351 6.06 16.96 -7.36
N ARG A 352 6.81 17.97 -7.83
CA ARG A 352 6.68 19.36 -7.37
C ARG A 352 5.31 19.97 -7.69
N LEU A 353 4.76 19.68 -8.86
CA LEU A 353 3.43 20.13 -9.28
C LEU A 353 2.28 19.34 -8.62
N ARG A 354 2.60 18.29 -7.83
CA ARG A 354 1.62 17.42 -7.15
C ARG A 354 0.56 16.85 -8.10
N LEU A 355 0.92 16.62 -9.36
CA LEU A 355 0.01 16.13 -10.39
C LEU A 355 -0.37 14.68 -10.10
N HIS A 356 -1.51 14.49 -9.46
CA HIS A 356 -2.12 13.18 -9.23
C HIS A 356 -2.98 12.81 -10.43
N SER A 357 -2.63 11.71 -11.08
CA SER A 357 -3.39 11.15 -12.18
C SER A 357 -3.74 9.71 -11.87
N GLN A 358 -5.01 9.37 -12.02
CA GLN A 358 -5.55 8.04 -11.79
C GLN A 358 -6.74 7.84 -12.74
N PRO A 359 -7.02 6.61 -13.21
CA PRO A 359 -8.24 6.31 -13.95
C PRO A 359 -9.46 6.36 -13.01
N HIS A 360 -10.63 6.64 -13.60
CA HIS A 360 -11.90 6.56 -12.92
C HIS A 360 -12.44 5.12 -12.92
N MET A 361 -13.33 4.82 -11.98
CA MET A 361 -14.08 3.56 -11.94
C MET A 361 -15.37 3.77 -11.15
N LEU A 362 -16.49 3.26 -11.65
CA LEU A 362 -17.77 3.24 -10.95
C LEU A 362 -18.10 1.83 -10.47
N ILE A 363 -18.20 1.67 -9.15
CA ILE A 363 -18.61 0.43 -8.48
C ILE A 363 -19.96 0.65 -7.81
N THR A 364 -20.86 -0.32 -7.91
CA THR A 364 -22.18 -0.26 -7.28
C THR A 364 -22.44 -1.49 -6.42
N PHE A 365 -23.07 -1.29 -5.27
CA PHE A 365 -23.55 -2.33 -4.37
C PHE A 365 -25.07 -2.25 -4.25
N SER A 366 -25.76 -3.35 -4.56
CA SER A 366 -27.21 -3.48 -4.51
C SER A 366 -27.63 -4.66 -3.62
N GLY A 367 -28.88 -4.64 -3.15
CA GLY A 367 -29.43 -5.71 -2.31
C GLY A 367 -30.46 -5.22 -1.27
N THR A 368 -31.12 -6.17 -0.60
CA THR A 368 -32.16 -5.90 0.41
C THR A 368 -31.59 -5.31 1.71
N ASP A 369 -32.37 -4.50 2.44
CA ASP A 369 -31.94 -3.98 3.74
C ASP A 369 -31.54 -5.13 4.68
N GLY A 370 -30.38 -5.01 5.34
CA GLY A 370 -29.75 -6.10 6.10
C GLY A 370 -28.75 -6.97 5.32
N SER A 371 -28.57 -6.76 4.02
CA SER A 371 -27.64 -7.59 3.21
C SER A 371 -26.14 -7.28 3.34
N GLY A 372 -25.75 -6.22 4.06
CA GLY A 372 -24.33 -5.88 4.29
C GLY A 372 -23.67 -4.94 3.27
N LYS A 373 -24.42 -4.39 2.30
CA LYS A 373 -23.93 -3.48 1.23
C LYS A 373 -23.03 -2.36 1.74
N THR A 374 -23.55 -1.61 2.72
CA THR A 374 -22.88 -0.42 3.28
C THR A 374 -21.54 -0.79 3.85
N ARG A 375 -21.47 -1.94 4.54
CA ARG A 375 -20.24 -2.43 5.15
C ARG A 375 -19.22 -2.84 4.08
N GLN A 376 -19.62 -3.62 3.07
CA GLN A 376 -18.72 -4.00 1.98
C GLN A 376 -18.23 -2.78 1.17
N ALA A 377 -19.09 -1.80 0.92
CA ALA A 377 -18.73 -0.55 0.26
C ALA A 377 -17.69 0.27 1.06
N GLN A 378 -17.80 0.30 2.39
CA GLN A 378 -16.85 0.97 3.28
C GLN A 378 -15.51 0.23 3.34
N LEU A 379 -15.51 -1.11 3.40
CA LEU A 379 -14.28 -1.91 3.39
C LEU A 379 -13.53 -1.75 2.07
N LEU A 380 -14.24 -1.76 0.95
CA LEU A 380 -13.64 -1.47 -0.36
C LEU A 380 -13.08 -0.04 -0.43
N GLN A 381 -13.79 0.96 0.13
CA GLN A 381 -13.29 2.33 0.20
C GLN A 381 -11.99 2.42 1.02
N ARG A 382 -11.90 1.71 2.14
CA ARG A 382 -10.69 1.60 2.97
C ARG A 382 -9.53 0.98 2.18
N ALA A 383 -9.79 -0.07 1.41
CA ALA A 383 -8.78 -0.72 0.57
C ALA A 383 -8.22 0.24 -0.49
N PHE A 384 -9.07 0.97 -1.22
CA PHE A 384 -8.62 2.00 -2.16
C PHE A 384 -7.80 3.10 -1.48
N ALA A 385 -8.19 3.52 -0.28
CA ALA A 385 -7.43 4.51 0.50
C ALA A 385 -6.05 3.98 0.90
N GLY A 386 -5.97 2.70 1.31
CA GLY A 386 -4.71 1.99 1.52
C GLY A 386 -3.82 2.02 0.28
N CYS A 387 -4.39 1.84 -0.91
CA CYS A 387 -3.66 1.95 -2.18
C CYS A 387 -3.34 3.40 -2.63
N HIS A 388 -3.63 4.42 -1.81
CA HIS A 388 -3.51 5.84 -2.18
C HIS A 388 -4.34 6.26 -3.41
N ILE A 389 -5.46 5.58 -3.67
CA ILE A 389 -6.39 5.90 -4.74
C ILE A 389 -7.56 6.71 -4.17
N ARG A 390 -7.90 7.84 -4.82
CA ARG A 390 -9.04 8.66 -4.37
C ARG A 390 -10.35 7.95 -4.72
N ALA A 391 -11.01 7.42 -3.70
CA ALA A 391 -12.33 6.80 -3.79
C ALA A 391 -13.39 7.61 -3.02
N ARG A 392 -14.54 7.82 -3.66
CA ARG A 392 -15.69 8.55 -3.10
C ARG A 392 -16.83 7.58 -2.85
N TYR A 393 -17.28 7.50 -1.60
CA TYR A 393 -18.52 6.83 -1.24
C TYR A 393 -19.73 7.72 -1.56
N VAL A 394 -20.74 7.16 -2.21
CA VAL A 394 -22.00 7.84 -2.56
C VAL A 394 -23.17 6.94 -2.20
N TRP A 395 -24.00 7.35 -1.25
CA TRP A 395 -25.25 6.65 -0.97
C TRP A 395 -26.38 7.24 -1.81
N SER A 396 -27.20 6.41 -2.45
CA SER A 396 -28.33 6.91 -3.27
C SER A 396 -29.60 6.10 -3.11
N ARG A 397 -30.71 6.75 -2.73
CA ARG A 397 -32.05 6.14 -2.71
C ARG A 397 -33.08 7.11 -3.24
N GLY A 398 -33.90 6.69 -4.20
CA GLY A 398 -35.00 7.52 -4.71
C GLY A 398 -36.02 7.80 -3.62
N GLY A 399 -36.54 9.02 -3.55
CA GLY A 399 -37.55 9.44 -2.58
C GLY A 399 -37.01 9.73 -1.17
N SER A 400 -35.68 9.79 -1.00
CA SER A 400 -35.01 10.07 0.29
C SER A 400 -34.68 11.54 0.51
N SER A 401 -34.81 12.41 -0.51
CA SER A 401 -34.56 13.85 -0.34
C SER A 401 -35.63 14.54 0.51
N ARG A 402 -35.20 15.59 1.23
CA ARG A 402 -36.06 16.44 2.07
C ARG A 402 -37.22 17.08 1.28
N TRP A 403 -37.04 17.32 -0.01
CA TRP A 403 -38.02 17.92 -0.91
C TRP A 403 -39.11 16.93 -1.34
N VAL A 404 -38.79 15.64 -1.54
CA VAL A 404 -39.82 14.59 -1.71
C VAL A 404 -40.67 14.44 -0.43
N GLY A 405 -40.04 14.62 0.74
CA GLY A 405 -40.73 14.74 2.02
C GLY A 405 -41.72 15.91 2.10
N TRP A 406 -41.52 16.97 1.32
CA TRP A 406 -42.44 18.12 1.24
C TRP A 406 -43.66 17.81 0.35
N PHE A 407 -43.44 17.23 -0.84
CA PHE A 407 -44.53 16.78 -1.73
C PHE A 407 -45.43 15.72 -1.08
N THR A 408 -44.84 14.77 -0.36
CA THR A 408 -45.60 13.75 0.38
C THR A 408 -46.34 14.30 1.60
N ARG A 409 -45.92 15.45 2.17
CA ARG A 409 -46.65 16.17 3.23
C ARG A 409 -47.79 17.02 2.67
N LEU A 410 -47.59 17.64 1.51
CA LEU A 410 -48.65 18.37 0.79
C LEU A 410 -49.77 17.44 0.33
N ALA A 411 -49.44 16.27 -0.20
CA ALA A 411 -50.44 15.25 -0.56
C ALA A 411 -51.26 14.74 0.65
N ARG A 412 -50.69 14.78 1.86
CA ARG A 412 -51.41 14.43 3.11
C ARG A 412 -52.36 15.53 3.59
N ARG A 413 -52.08 16.81 3.29
CA ARG A 413 -52.94 17.93 3.67
C ARG A 413 -54.28 17.96 2.93
N GLY A 414 -54.42 17.21 1.82
CA GLY A 414 -55.68 17.09 1.07
C GLY A 414 -56.60 15.94 1.52
N GLY A 415 -56.24 15.18 2.56
CA GLY A 415 -57.05 14.08 3.08
C GLY A 415 -57.25 14.21 4.60
N SER A 416 -58.48 14.58 5.00
CA SER A 416 -59.09 14.48 6.33
C SER A 416 -58.18 14.74 7.55
N GLY A 417 -58.45 15.85 8.24
CA GLY A 417 -58.02 16.06 9.62
C GLY A 417 -58.54 14.94 10.51
N GLY A 418 -57.62 14.22 11.16
CA GLY A 418 -57.89 13.18 12.14
C GLY A 418 -56.69 13.07 13.07
N GLU A 419 -56.98 12.85 14.35
CA GLU A 419 -56.05 12.87 15.49
C GLU A 419 -54.76 12.08 15.28
N ALA A 420 -53.71 12.52 15.97
CA ALA A 420 -52.37 11.94 15.97
C ALA A 420 -52.38 10.52 16.55
N THR A 421 -52.75 9.55 15.71
CA THR A 421 -52.57 8.12 15.95
C THR A 421 -51.08 7.77 15.89
N ALA A 422 -50.69 6.74 16.64
CA ALA A 422 -49.33 6.18 16.66
C ALA A 422 -48.82 5.95 15.22
N PRO A 423 -47.51 6.12 14.97
CA PRO A 423 -46.94 5.93 13.64
C PRO A 423 -47.33 4.54 13.10
N PRO A 424 -47.83 4.45 11.86
CA PRO A 424 -48.31 3.19 11.29
C PRO A 424 -47.17 2.16 11.24
N SER A 425 -47.50 0.88 11.46
CA SER A 425 -46.51 -0.20 11.35
C SER A 425 -45.90 -0.26 9.94
N SER A 426 -44.71 -0.85 9.82
CA SER A 426 -44.01 -0.96 8.52
C SER A 426 -44.87 -1.67 7.46
N GLU A 427 -45.60 -2.71 7.84
CA GLU A 427 -46.58 -3.41 7.00
C GLU A 427 -47.71 -2.50 6.51
N GLN A 428 -48.33 -1.73 7.42
CA GLN A 428 -49.40 -0.80 7.07
C GLN A 428 -48.90 0.31 6.13
N SER A 429 -47.68 0.81 6.36
CA SER A 429 -47.04 1.80 5.48
C SER A 429 -46.80 1.26 4.07
N ILE A 430 -46.32 0.03 3.95
CA ILE A 430 -46.10 -0.64 2.66
C ILE A 430 -47.44 -0.90 1.95
N ALA A 431 -48.44 -1.44 2.65
CA ALA A 431 -49.76 -1.70 2.09
C ALA A 431 -50.42 -0.41 1.55
N ARG A 432 -50.31 0.70 2.29
CA ARG A 432 -50.79 2.03 1.85
C ARG A 432 -50.07 2.49 0.57
N ARG A 433 -48.75 2.32 0.49
CA ARG A 433 -47.96 2.67 -0.72
C ARG A 433 -48.36 1.81 -1.92
N VAL A 434 -48.50 0.50 -1.74
CA VAL A 434 -48.96 -0.41 -2.79
C VAL A 434 -50.34 0.01 -3.30
N ALA A 435 -51.28 0.31 -2.39
CA ALA A 435 -52.62 0.80 -2.76
C ALA A 435 -52.57 2.13 -3.52
N MET A 436 -51.72 3.07 -3.09
CA MET A 436 -51.54 4.36 -3.75
C MET A 436 -51.04 4.21 -5.19
N PHE A 437 -50.10 3.30 -5.43
CA PHE A 437 -49.51 3.07 -6.75
C PHE A 437 -50.37 2.26 -7.72
N ARG A 438 -51.54 1.76 -7.28
CA ARG A 438 -52.57 1.25 -8.20
C ARG A 438 -53.10 2.36 -9.13
N ARG A 439 -53.02 3.63 -8.72
CA ARG A 439 -53.42 4.77 -9.55
C ARG A 439 -52.31 5.09 -10.57
N PRO A 440 -52.54 4.95 -11.89
CA PRO A 440 -51.49 5.05 -12.90
C PRO A 440 -50.83 6.43 -12.95
N MET A 441 -51.59 7.51 -12.74
CA MET A 441 -51.04 8.88 -12.68
C MET A 441 -50.10 9.07 -11.48
N VAL A 442 -50.47 8.54 -10.31
CA VAL A 442 -49.64 8.65 -9.09
C VAL A 442 -48.36 7.84 -9.24
N ARG A 443 -48.46 6.63 -9.80
CA ARG A 443 -47.31 5.79 -10.15
C ARG A 443 -46.37 6.51 -11.13
N ALA A 444 -46.90 7.12 -12.19
CA ALA A 444 -46.11 7.85 -13.18
C ALA A 444 -45.42 9.08 -12.57
N ALA A 445 -46.14 9.89 -11.78
CA ALA A 445 -45.60 11.06 -11.10
C ALA A 445 -44.48 10.67 -10.11
N TRP A 446 -44.69 9.62 -9.32
CA TRP A 446 -43.69 9.10 -8.39
C TRP A 446 -42.44 8.58 -9.12
N SER A 447 -42.64 7.88 -10.24
CA SER A 447 -41.54 7.35 -11.05
C SER A 447 -40.68 8.47 -11.62
N TRP A 448 -41.30 9.54 -12.17
CA TRP A 448 -40.56 10.71 -12.65
C TRP A 448 -39.86 11.48 -11.53
N LEU A 449 -40.53 11.68 -10.40
CA LEU A 449 -39.96 12.38 -9.25
C LEU A 449 -38.69 11.70 -8.75
N THR A 450 -38.76 10.40 -8.51
CA THR A 450 -37.61 9.61 -8.01
C THR A 450 -36.51 9.43 -9.06
N ALA A 451 -36.87 9.34 -10.35
CA ALA A 451 -35.90 9.32 -11.46
C ALA A 451 -35.13 10.64 -11.60
N LEU A 452 -35.82 11.79 -11.59
CA LEU A 452 -35.19 13.11 -11.69
C LEU A 452 -34.28 13.40 -10.49
N GLU A 453 -34.73 13.03 -9.28
CA GLU A 453 -33.91 13.15 -8.07
C GLU A 453 -32.60 12.37 -8.17
N LEU A 454 -32.66 11.09 -8.58
CA LEU A 454 -31.46 10.28 -8.75
C LEU A 454 -30.59 10.79 -9.91
N ALA A 455 -31.18 11.21 -11.03
CA ALA A 455 -30.44 11.80 -12.15
C ALA A 455 -29.62 13.02 -11.72
N GLY A 456 -30.21 13.92 -10.92
CA GLY A 456 -29.50 15.07 -10.33
C GLY A 456 -28.34 14.64 -9.41
N ARG A 457 -28.58 13.66 -8.52
CA ARG A 457 -27.52 13.09 -7.66
C ARG A 457 -26.39 12.44 -8.47
N TYR A 458 -26.72 11.72 -9.54
CA TYR A 458 -25.72 11.08 -10.40
C TYR A 458 -24.94 12.10 -11.23
N GLY A 459 -25.57 13.18 -11.69
CA GLY A 459 -24.87 14.29 -12.34
C GLY A 459 -23.83 14.95 -11.44
N LEU A 460 -24.26 15.42 -10.26
CA LEU A 460 -23.41 16.19 -9.35
C LEU A 460 -22.45 15.33 -8.52
N GLY A 461 -22.90 14.15 -8.07
CA GLY A 461 -22.16 13.30 -7.14
C GLY A 461 -21.30 12.23 -7.79
N VAL A 462 -21.75 11.68 -8.93
CA VAL A 462 -21.10 10.53 -9.58
C VAL A 462 -20.32 10.98 -10.82
N ARG A 463 -20.98 11.58 -11.82
CA ARG A 463 -20.35 12.00 -13.08
C ARG A 463 -19.22 12.99 -12.85
N TRP A 464 -19.44 13.99 -12.00
CA TRP A 464 -18.41 14.96 -11.66
C TRP A 464 -17.18 14.31 -11.00
N ALA A 465 -17.38 13.34 -10.11
CA ALA A 465 -16.29 12.63 -9.46
C ALA A 465 -15.50 11.77 -10.45
N LEU A 466 -16.20 11.02 -11.32
CA LEU A 466 -15.60 10.21 -12.39
C LEU A 466 -14.80 11.08 -13.37
N TRP A 467 -15.33 12.24 -13.77
CA TRP A 467 -14.62 13.17 -14.68
C TRP A 467 -13.29 13.66 -14.10
N ARG A 468 -13.17 13.80 -12.78
CA ARG A 468 -11.91 14.14 -12.09
C ARG A 468 -10.98 12.94 -11.85
N GLY A 469 -11.30 11.80 -12.45
CA GLY A 469 -10.57 10.55 -12.31
C GLY A 469 -10.85 9.78 -11.01
N GLN A 470 -11.84 10.16 -10.20
CA GLN A 470 -12.06 9.44 -8.94
C GLN A 470 -12.69 8.07 -9.16
N VAL A 471 -12.40 7.14 -8.26
CA VAL A 471 -13.22 5.95 -8.08
C VAL A 471 -14.49 6.36 -7.32
N VAL A 472 -15.65 5.89 -7.74
CA VAL A 472 -16.93 6.16 -7.08
C VAL A 472 -17.55 4.82 -6.67
N ILE A 473 -17.83 4.69 -5.38
CA ILE A 473 -18.45 3.50 -4.78
C ILE A 473 -19.86 3.90 -4.37
N CYS A 474 -20.85 3.40 -5.10
CA CYS A 474 -22.25 3.66 -4.84
C CYS A 474 -22.86 2.57 -3.96
N ASP A 475 -23.31 2.92 -2.75
CA ASP A 475 -24.22 2.09 -1.98
C ASP A 475 -25.64 2.43 -2.45
N ARG A 476 -26.24 1.46 -3.16
CA ARG A 476 -27.45 1.57 -3.97
C ARG A 476 -27.28 2.43 -5.23
N TYR A 477 -27.92 1.99 -6.31
CA TYR A 477 -27.87 2.65 -7.61
C TYR A 477 -29.23 2.62 -8.33
N ALA A 478 -29.27 2.95 -9.62
CA ALA A 478 -30.52 3.00 -10.41
C ALA A 478 -31.32 1.68 -10.33
N TYR A 479 -30.61 0.55 -10.21
CA TYR A 479 -31.18 -0.80 -10.12
C TYR A 479 -31.96 -1.02 -8.81
N ASP A 480 -31.51 -0.43 -7.71
CA ASP A 480 -32.22 -0.47 -6.42
C ASP A 480 -33.56 0.25 -6.52
N LEU A 481 -33.63 1.38 -7.24
CA LEU A 481 -34.89 2.07 -7.47
C LEU A 481 -35.85 1.22 -8.32
N TRP A 482 -35.36 0.54 -9.35
CA TRP A 482 -36.19 -0.35 -10.16
C TRP A 482 -36.65 -1.60 -9.40
N ALA A 483 -35.80 -2.16 -8.53
CA ALA A 483 -36.19 -3.26 -7.65
C ALA A 483 -37.25 -2.81 -6.62
N GLU A 484 -37.13 -1.59 -6.08
CA GLU A 484 -38.17 -1.00 -5.22
C GLU A 484 -39.48 -0.77 -5.99
N TRP A 485 -39.42 -0.24 -7.21
CA TRP A 485 -40.60 -0.10 -8.07
C TRP A 485 -41.25 -1.45 -8.36
N ALA A 486 -40.48 -2.50 -8.61
CA ALA A 486 -41.00 -3.85 -8.86
C ALA A 486 -41.78 -4.39 -7.67
N ALA A 487 -41.19 -4.25 -6.47
CA ALA A 487 -41.83 -4.66 -5.24
C ALA A 487 -43.11 -3.85 -4.94
N TYR A 488 -43.12 -2.54 -5.22
CA TYR A 488 -44.28 -1.69 -4.94
C TYR A 488 -45.39 -1.74 -5.99
N PHE A 489 -45.04 -1.85 -7.27
CA PHE A 489 -46.01 -1.79 -8.38
C PHE A 489 -46.57 -3.16 -8.74
N GLY A 490 -45.94 -4.25 -8.27
CA GLY A 490 -46.30 -5.61 -8.65
C GLY A 490 -46.00 -5.89 -10.13
N THR A 491 -45.15 -5.09 -10.77
CA THR A 491 -44.78 -5.22 -12.18
C THR A 491 -43.33 -5.65 -12.26
N GLY A 492 -43.02 -6.76 -12.92
CA GLY A 492 -41.64 -7.21 -13.14
C GLY A 492 -40.99 -6.49 -14.33
N ARG A 493 -40.70 -7.26 -15.38
CA ARG A 493 -39.98 -6.90 -16.62
C ARG A 493 -40.37 -5.57 -17.28
N GLU A 494 -41.59 -5.10 -17.08
CA GLU A 494 -42.13 -3.92 -17.76
C GLU A 494 -41.59 -2.60 -17.21
N ILE A 495 -41.01 -2.59 -16.01
CA ILE A 495 -40.51 -1.37 -15.36
C ILE A 495 -39.48 -0.65 -16.20
N GLU A 496 -38.58 -1.39 -16.84
CA GLU A 496 -37.52 -0.81 -17.66
C GLU A 496 -38.06 -0.10 -18.91
N ARG A 497 -39.28 -0.43 -19.35
CA ARG A 497 -39.94 0.19 -20.50
C ARG A 497 -40.58 1.54 -20.14
N ALA A 498 -40.81 1.80 -18.86
CA ALA A 498 -41.37 3.07 -18.41
C ALA A 498 -40.46 4.24 -18.83
N LEU A 499 -41.04 5.34 -19.30
CA LEU A 499 -40.29 6.51 -19.79
C LEU A 499 -39.33 7.06 -18.73
N ALA A 500 -39.75 7.11 -17.47
CA ALA A 500 -38.90 7.53 -16.34
C ALA A 500 -37.70 6.59 -16.11
N ALA A 501 -37.87 5.27 -16.26
CA ALA A 501 -36.78 4.31 -16.16
C ALA A 501 -35.77 4.47 -17.31
N ARG A 502 -36.25 4.68 -18.53
CA ARG A 502 -35.41 4.93 -19.71
C ARG A 502 -34.61 6.21 -19.56
N PHE A 503 -35.23 7.28 -19.08
CA PHE A 503 -34.56 8.53 -18.76
C PHE A 503 -33.47 8.33 -17.70
N LEU A 504 -33.78 7.66 -16.59
CA LEU A 504 -32.79 7.41 -15.53
C LEU A 504 -31.62 6.57 -16.04
N ARG A 505 -31.88 5.54 -16.85
CA ARG A 505 -30.83 4.73 -17.47
C ARG A 505 -29.89 5.55 -18.35
N TRP A 506 -30.43 6.50 -19.10
CA TRP A 506 -29.62 7.40 -19.94
C TRP A 506 -28.81 8.39 -19.10
N ALA A 507 -29.40 8.91 -18.01
CA ALA A 507 -28.74 9.88 -17.14
C ALA A 507 -27.65 9.25 -16.24
N ALA A 508 -27.90 8.03 -15.73
CA ALA A 508 -27.03 7.28 -14.85
C ALA A 508 -25.83 6.71 -15.61
N PRO A 509 -24.58 7.03 -15.20
CA PRO A 509 -23.40 6.37 -15.74
C PRO A 509 -23.47 4.85 -15.63
N ARG A 510 -22.97 4.14 -16.64
CA ARG A 510 -22.87 2.68 -16.59
C ARG A 510 -21.79 2.29 -15.57
N PRO A 511 -22.09 1.43 -14.58
CA PRO A 511 -21.07 0.92 -13.67
C PRO A 511 -20.03 0.07 -14.39
N ASP A 512 -18.77 0.22 -14.01
CA ASP A 512 -17.68 -0.69 -14.42
C ASP A 512 -17.79 -2.03 -13.71
N ARG A 513 -18.31 -2.01 -12.48
CA ARG A 513 -18.57 -3.19 -11.67
C ARG A 513 -19.83 -3.01 -10.83
N ALA A 514 -20.67 -4.04 -10.78
CA ALA A 514 -21.87 -4.07 -9.97
C ALA A 514 -21.91 -5.36 -9.15
N TYR A 515 -22.19 -5.23 -7.86
CA TYR A 515 -22.33 -6.34 -6.92
C TYR A 515 -23.76 -6.37 -6.38
N LEU A 516 -24.39 -7.54 -6.43
CA LEU A 516 -25.65 -7.82 -5.75
C LEU A 516 -25.37 -8.74 -4.56
N LEU A 517 -25.55 -8.24 -3.35
CA LEU A 517 -25.49 -9.06 -2.13
C LEU A 517 -26.85 -9.68 -1.88
N ALA A 518 -26.98 -10.96 -2.21
CA ALA A 518 -28.21 -11.72 -2.04
C ALA A 518 -28.19 -12.43 -0.68
N VAL A 519 -29.21 -12.17 0.14
CA VAL A 519 -29.41 -12.81 1.46
C VAL A 519 -30.86 -13.27 1.52
N PRO A 520 -31.15 -14.45 2.10
CA PRO A 520 -32.52 -14.89 2.35
C PRO A 520 -33.34 -13.80 3.07
N PRO A 521 -34.61 -13.57 2.68
CA PRO A 521 -35.44 -12.53 3.27
C PRO A 521 -35.53 -12.57 4.80
N GLU A 522 -35.55 -13.78 5.36
CA GLU A 522 -35.64 -14.07 6.79
C GLU A 522 -34.37 -13.60 7.51
N VAL A 523 -33.20 -13.94 6.98
CA VAL A 523 -31.90 -13.53 7.53
C VAL A 523 -31.71 -12.03 7.39
N ALA A 524 -32.08 -11.46 6.24
CA ALA A 524 -32.05 -10.01 6.04
C ALA A 524 -32.98 -9.29 7.04
N HIS A 525 -34.14 -9.88 7.37
CA HIS A 525 -35.08 -9.35 8.36
C HIS A 525 -34.54 -9.44 9.79
N GLN A 526 -33.89 -10.55 10.17
CA GLN A 526 -33.22 -10.66 11.47
C GLN A 526 -32.15 -9.58 11.65
N ARG A 527 -31.37 -9.27 10.61
CA ARG A 527 -30.34 -8.20 10.63
C ARG A 527 -30.93 -6.79 10.61
N SER A 528 -32.12 -6.61 10.04
CA SER A 528 -32.78 -5.33 9.87
C SER A 528 -34.30 -5.54 9.82
N PRO A 529 -35.03 -5.39 10.95
CA PRO A 529 -36.44 -5.77 11.05
C PRO A 529 -37.39 -5.04 10.10
N GLU A 530 -36.99 -3.90 9.53
CA GLU A 530 -37.77 -3.20 8.52
C GLU A 530 -37.05 -3.24 7.16
N PRO A 531 -37.74 -3.53 6.06
CA PRO A 531 -39.17 -3.90 5.90
C PRO A 531 -39.51 -5.37 6.28
N PRO A 532 -40.81 -5.76 6.29
CA PRO A 532 -41.26 -7.13 6.54
C PRO A 532 -40.68 -8.15 5.56
N VAL A 533 -40.58 -9.41 6.00
CA VAL A 533 -40.01 -10.54 5.24
C VAL A 533 -40.62 -10.66 3.84
N ALA A 534 -41.95 -10.60 3.72
CA ALA A 534 -42.64 -10.72 2.45
C ALA A 534 -42.22 -9.64 1.44
N PHE A 535 -42.01 -8.40 1.90
CA PHE A 535 -41.55 -7.32 1.03
C PHE A 535 -40.08 -7.48 0.65
N LYS A 536 -39.23 -7.97 1.57
CA LYS A 536 -37.84 -8.33 1.24
C LYS A 536 -37.76 -9.45 0.22
N ALA A 537 -38.67 -10.43 0.26
CA ALA A 537 -38.77 -11.49 -0.73
C ALA A 537 -39.08 -10.94 -2.13
N LEU A 538 -40.03 -10.01 -2.23
CA LEU A 538 -40.34 -9.31 -3.50
C LEU A 538 -39.13 -8.53 -4.02
N GLN A 539 -38.43 -7.80 -3.14
CA GLN A 539 -37.21 -7.07 -3.53
C GLN A 539 -36.10 -8.01 -4.02
N LEU A 540 -35.85 -9.11 -3.31
CA LEU A 540 -34.83 -10.09 -3.71
C LEU A 540 -35.16 -10.72 -5.07
N GLY A 541 -36.43 -11.09 -5.29
CA GLY A 541 -36.89 -11.58 -6.59
C GLY A 541 -36.63 -10.58 -7.72
N ALA A 542 -36.97 -9.30 -7.49
CA ALA A 542 -36.70 -8.24 -8.45
C ALA A 542 -35.20 -8.02 -8.71
N TYR A 543 -34.37 -8.03 -7.67
CA TYR A 543 -32.91 -7.92 -7.84
C TYR A 543 -32.34 -9.07 -8.67
N ARG A 544 -32.74 -10.31 -8.38
CA ARG A 544 -32.29 -11.50 -9.14
C ARG A 544 -32.68 -11.41 -10.61
N GLU A 545 -33.87 -10.90 -10.91
CA GLU A 545 -34.32 -10.69 -12.28
C GLU A 545 -33.53 -9.58 -13.00
N LEU A 546 -33.17 -8.51 -12.29
CA LEU A 546 -32.45 -7.37 -12.86
C LEU A 546 -30.94 -7.63 -13.01
N ALA A 547 -30.34 -8.50 -12.18
CA ALA A 547 -28.89 -8.69 -12.10
C ALA A 547 -28.21 -9.00 -13.45
N PRO A 548 -28.69 -9.94 -14.29
CA PRO A 548 -28.04 -10.24 -15.58
C PRO A 548 -28.05 -9.05 -16.54
N ARG A 549 -29.10 -8.21 -16.51
CA ARG A 549 -29.27 -7.10 -17.46
C ARG A 549 -28.26 -5.98 -17.27
N PHE A 550 -27.73 -5.85 -16.05
CA PHE A 550 -26.74 -4.82 -15.71
C PHE A 550 -25.36 -5.41 -15.42
N GLY A 551 -25.18 -6.72 -15.65
CA GLY A 551 -23.92 -7.42 -15.42
C GLY A 551 -23.50 -7.44 -13.95
N ALA A 552 -24.46 -7.45 -13.04
CA ALA A 552 -24.18 -7.52 -11.61
C ALA A 552 -23.72 -8.93 -11.25
N VAL A 553 -22.63 -9.02 -10.48
CA VAL A 553 -22.19 -10.28 -9.91
C VAL A 553 -22.92 -10.51 -8.60
N VAL A 554 -23.61 -11.64 -8.56
CA VAL A 554 -24.43 -12.05 -7.43
C VAL A 554 -23.52 -12.76 -6.44
N LEU A 555 -23.42 -12.19 -5.25
CA LEU A 555 -22.65 -12.73 -4.13
C LEU A 555 -23.61 -13.23 -3.06
N ASP A 556 -23.30 -14.38 -2.49
CA ASP A 556 -23.98 -14.90 -1.31
C ASP A 556 -23.61 -14.06 -0.08
N GLY A 557 -24.56 -13.26 0.42
CA GLY A 557 -24.37 -12.39 1.57
C GLY A 557 -24.52 -13.07 2.94
N GLU A 558 -24.70 -14.40 2.97
CA GLU A 558 -24.61 -15.21 4.20
C GLU A 558 -23.18 -15.62 4.53
N ARG A 559 -22.29 -15.62 3.53
CA ARG A 559 -20.86 -15.87 3.73
C ARG A 559 -20.25 -14.90 4.75
N PRO A 560 -19.18 -15.32 5.46
CA PRO A 560 -18.47 -14.46 6.37
C PRO A 560 -18.07 -13.13 5.72
N ILE A 561 -18.23 -12.04 6.48
CA ILE A 561 -17.94 -10.68 6.02
C ILE A 561 -16.53 -10.52 5.46
N ALA A 562 -15.55 -11.17 6.11
CA ALA A 562 -14.15 -11.15 5.73
C ALA A 562 -13.93 -11.82 4.38
N GLU A 563 -14.41 -13.05 4.18
CA GLU A 563 -14.28 -13.76 2.89
C GLU A 563 -14.88 -12.97 1.73
N LEU A 564 -16.08 -12.41 1.92
CA LEU A 564 -16.72 -11.57 0.91
C LEU A 564 -15.95 -10.29 0.65
N SER A 565 -15.44 -9.64 1.70
CA SER A 565 -14.66 -8.42 1.58
C SER A 565 -13.38 -8.69 0.80
N ASP A 566 -12.67 -9.77 1.11
CA ASP A 566 -11.37 -10.08 0.52
C ASP A 566 -11.52 -10.43 -0.96
N GLU A 567 -12.58 -11.18 -1.32
CA GLU A 567 -12.95 -11.44 -2.72
C GLU A 567 -13.29 -10.15 -3.48
N ILE A 568 -14.16 -9.30 -2.93
CA ILE A 568 -14.61 -8.05 -3.57
C ILE A 568 -13.43 -7.09 -3.74
N VAL A 569 -12.58 -6.95 -2.72
CA VAL A 569 -11.40 -6.08 -2.73
C VAL A 569 -10.40 -6.56 -3.76
N TYR A 570 -10.03 -7.84 -3.72
CA TYR A 570 -9.08 -8.42 -4.67
C TYR A 570 -9.57 -8.25 -6.11
N GLU A 571 -10.82 -8.64 -6.41
CA GLU A 571 -11.35 -8.55 -7.76
C GLU A 571 -11.43 -7.10 -8.25
N THR A 572 -11.95 -6.21 -7.41
CA THR A 572 -12.18 -4.81 -7.82
C THR A 572 -10.86 -4.06 -8.01
N LEU A 573 -9.91 -4.21 -7.07
CA LEU A 573 -8.61 -3.56 -7.19
C LEU A 573 -7.79 -4.15 -8.34
N THR A 574 -7.82 -5.47 -8.55
CA THR A 574 -7.13 -6.10 -9.68
C THR A 574 -7.67 -5.58 -11.01
N ARG A 575 -9.00 -5.53 -11.19
CA ARG A 575 -9.63 -4.94 -12.39
C ARG A 575 -9.26 -3.46 -12.58
N TYR A 576 -9.19 -2.71 -11.48
CA TYR A 576 -8.79 -1.31 -11.50
C TYR A 576 -7.34 -1.15 -11.96
N PHE A 577 -6.43 -1.93 -11.37
CA PHE A 577 -5.01 -1.83 -11.65
C PHE A 577 -4.63 -2.41 -13.02
N ASP A 578 -5.31 -3.45 -13.50
CA ASP A 578 -5.09 -3.98 -14.84
C ASP A 578 -5.38 -2.95 -15.94
N ARG A 579 -6.31 -2.03 -15.68
CA ARG A 579 -6.63 -0.89 -16.56
C ARG A 579 -5.92 0.40 -16.16
N TYR A 580 -4.92 0.33 -15.28
CA TYR A 580 -4.24 1.51 -14.77
C TYR A 580 -3.39 2.16 -15.84
N TRP A 581 -3.98 3.14 -16.51
CA TRP A 581 -3.32 3.92 -17.54
C TRP A 581 -3.87 5.34 -17.51
N THR A 582 -2.99 6.33 -17.63
CA THR A 582 -3.43 7.72 -17.78
C THR A 582 -2.61 8.47 -18.81
N LEU A 583 -3.24 9.45 -19.47
CA LEU A 583 -2.56 10.35 -20.41
C LEU A 583 -1.40 11.10 -19.74
N VAL A 584 -1.60 11.57 -18.51
CA VAL A 584 -0.55 12.24 -17.74
C VAL A 584 0.61 11.27 -17.50
N ASN A 585 0.36 10.04 -17.08
CA ASN A 585 1.42 9.05 -16.88
C ASN A 585 2.12 8.71 -18.20
N ALA A 586 1.41 8.70 -19.33
CA ALA A 586 2.00 8.50 -20.65
C ALA A 586 3.01 9.60 -20.98
N LEU A 587 2.63 10.86 -20.78
CA LEU A 587 3.50 12.03 -21.00
C LEU A 587 4.77 12.01 -20.13
N PHE A 588 4.73 11.34 -18.97
CA PHE A 588 5.85 11.20 -18.04
C PHE A 588 6.54 9.82 -18.10
N PHE A 589 6.24 8.98 -19.10
CA PHE A 589 6.78 7.61 -19.24
C PHE A 589 6.63 6.76 -17.97
N ARG A 590 5.45 6.83 -17.34
CA ARG A 590 5.11 6.20 -16.06
C ARG A 590 3.91 5.26 -16.13
N ASN A 591 3.43 4.93 -17.32
CA ASN A 591 2.40 3.90 -17.39
C ASN A 591 3.02 2.53 -17.10
N PRO A 592 2.33 1.74 -16.27
CA PRO A 592 2.83 0.45 -15.80
C PRO A 592 2.94 -0.57 -16.94
N ARG A 593 3.86 -1.53 -16.81
CA ARG A 593 3.96 -2.65 -17.74
C ARG A 593 2.91 -3.71 -17.35
N PRO A 594 1.94 -4.02 -18.22
CA PRO A 594 1.00 -5.09 -17.93
C PRO A 594 1.72 -6.44 -17.87
N LEU A 595 1.22 -7.32 -17.01
CA LEU A 595 1.61 -8.72 -17.03
C LEU A 595 1.30 -9.32 -18.43
N PRO A 596 2.22 -10.05 -19.07
CA PRO A 596 1.94 -10.61 -20.38
C PRO A 596 0.79 -11.63 -20.31
N ALA A 597 -0.08 -11.65 -21.34
CA ALA A 597 -1.27 -12.50 -21.38
C ALA A 597 -0.99 -14.01 -21.25
N ALA A 598 0.23 -14.47 -21.54
CA ALA A 598 0.66 -15.85 -21.32
C ALA A 598 0.59 -16.25 -19.83
N TYR A 599 0.87 -15.31 -18.92
CA TYR A 599 0.91 -15.54 -17.48
C TYR A 599 -0.46 -15.42 -16.80
N GLU A 600 -1.49 -14.93 -17.51
CA GLU A 600 -2.86 -14.89 -16.98
C GLU A 600 -3.47 -16.30 -16.86
N ARG A 601 -2.98 -17.29 -17.62
CA ARG A 601 -3.58 -18.64 -17.80
C ARG A 601 -2.87 -19.82 -17.13
N LEU A 602 -1.78 -19.59 -16.41
CA LEU A 602 -1.11 -20.62 -15.59
C LEU A 602 -2.05 -21.17 -14.45
N ASP A 603 -1.64 -22.16 -13.66
CA ASP A 603 -2.28 -22.65 -12.42
C ASP A 603 -1.52 -22.20 -11.16
N ALA A 604 -2.01 -22.50 -9.95
CA ALA A 604 -1.36 -22.06 -8.70
C ALA A 604 0.10 -22.53 -8.52
N GLY A 605 0.55 -23.54 -9.28
CA GLY A 605 1.93 -24.03 -9.32
C GLY A 605 2.75 -23.50 -10.49
N GLY A 606 2.24 -22.54 -11.28
CA GLY A 606 2.93 -21.96 -12.42
C GLY A 606 2.89 -22.79 -13.71
N ARG A 607 2.04 -23.82 -13.79
CA ARG A 607 1.87 -24.65 -15.01
C ARG A 607 0.75 -24.07 -15.89
N ALA A 608 0.89 -24.05 -17.21
CA ALA A 608 -0.20 -23.60 -18.08
C ALA A 608 -1.45 -24.46 -17.89
N ALA A 609 -2.64 -23.85 -17.88
CA ALA A 609 -3.89 -24.57 -18.05
C ALA A 609 -3.90 -25.22 -19.45
N GLY A 610 -3.30 -26.40 -19.55
CA GLY A 610 -3.07 -27.16 -20.79
C GLY A 610 -1.68 -26.96 -21.40
N GLY A 611 -0.72 -27.82 -21.01
CA GLY A 611 0.51 -28.11 -21.76
C GLY A 611 1.69 -27.16 -21.55
N GLU A 612 2.87 -27.75 -21.32
CA GLU A 612 4.16 -27.09 -21.09
C GLU A 612 4.43 -25.92 -22.05
N VAL A 613 4.80 -24.76 -21.49
CA VAL A 613 5.43 -23.69 -22.25
C VAL A 613 6.94 -23.93 -22.17
N ARG A 614 7.54 -24.29 -23.32
CA ARG A 614 9.00 -24.30 -23.52
C ARG A 614 9.53 -22.89 -23.71
#